data_AF-A0AAW1PNK1-F1
#
_entry.id   AF-A0AAW1PNK1-F1
#
_cell.length_a   1.000
_cell.length_b   1.000
_cell.length_c   1.000
_cell.angle_alpha   90.00
_cell.angle_beta   90.00
_cell.angle_gamma   90.00
#
_symmetry.space_group_name_H-M   'P 1'
#
loop_
_entity.id
_entity.type
_entity.pdbx_description
1 polymer ?
#
loop_
_entity_poly.entity_id
_entity_poly.type
_entity_poly.pdbx_seq_one_letter_code
_entity_poly.pdbx_strand_id
1 'polypeptide(L)'
;MPVKASRYLTPLVILIDRDPLQMLYKLRVRMRSGVITACLCGSLLLSALVQPCLGRFVDSEPPRRMLGRPDNSSEFEMTFTPRTWRVDPASGLLTLVQPIYPSDFELGQFHNQLRTMSHFFDSTSVKEFVLVTPSDQLRILETFLQDFIIGHLPNLPVFTMITDDECAPDVRNATVKDNREVPIPGWVKQQLLKLAAAGLMQTPYYMVMDSDVFFTKHCKAEDLFKVSACTNSSLICDLHGKFAYQARNDEFPIWSRNGDQKEWMRATAATLKLHVPLDWRIAMGVTPQIFATDVPLQLSIWIQRRFRVTRWLQFLVEALNESFTEANGWQLPWTEYNLYWIFAHHVGVWDNYHTGTPVLQGNAIWTADQFDEWDVCKDTFESNTIPGEGFFSLVQSRMQIDPAIIWEKIAPCIGWSLPSEKPTYTSAASRRAQRLKR
;
A
#
# COMPACT_ATOMS: atom_id res chain seq x y z
N MET A 1 1.91 70.25 19.18
CA MET A 1 1.94 68.87 19.70
C MET A 1 0.78 68.09 19.11
N PRO A 2 1.00 67.13 18.19
CA PRO A 2 -0.06 66.27 17.72
C PRO A 2 -0.03 64.90 18.43
N VAL A 3 -1.23 64.45 18.78
CA VAL A 3 -1.58 63.21 19.48
C VAL A 3 -1.37 62.00 18.56
N LYS A 4 -0.63 60.98 19.04
CA LYS A 4 -0.53 59.66 18.40
C LYS A 4 -1.75 58.82 18.77
N ALA A 5 -2.55 58.41 17.78
CA ALA A 5 -3.55 57.36 17.94
C ALA A 5 -2.90 55.99 17.62
N SER A 6 -2.74 55.13 18.63
CA SER A 6 -2.40 53.71 18.42
C SER A 6 -3.69 52.90 18.27
N ARG A 7 -3.85 52.22 17.13
CA ARG A 7 -4.88 51.19 16.94
C ARG A 7 -4.28 49.84 17.35
N TYR A 8 -4.66 49.34 18.52
CA TYR A 8 -4.46 47.94 18.88
C TYR A 8 -5.62 47.12 18.30
N LEU A 9 -5.36 46.32 17.26
CA LEU A 9 -6.25 45.24 16.87
C LEU A 9 -5.93 44.02 17.75
N THR A 10 -6.91 43.57 18.53
CA THR A 10 -6.79 42.36 19.36
C THR A 10 -7.25 41.16 18.53
N PRO A 11 -6.58 39.99 18.60
CA PRO A 11 -6.96 38.85 17.77
C PRO A 11 -8.31 38.26 18.21
N LEU A 12 -9.19 38.06 17.24
CA LEU A 12 -10.40 37.25 17.36
C LEU A 12 -9.99 35.78 17.34
N VAL A 13 -10.30 35.03 18.40
CA VAL A 13 -10.07 33.57 18.43
C VAL A 13 -11.39 32.87 18.14
N ILE A 14 -11.43 32.17 17.01
CA ILE A 14 -12.57 31.34 16.59
C ILE A 14 -12.16 29.88 16.84
N LEU A 15 -12.93 29.19 17.67
CA LEU A 15 -12.78 27.75 17.90
C LEU A 15 -13.93 27.02 17.20
N ILE A 16 -13.57 26.04 16.37
CA ILE A 16 -14.51 25.18 15.64
C ILE A 16 -14.33 23.77 16.18
N ASP A 17 -15.29 23.32 16.99
CA ASP A 17 -15.33 21.94 17.47
C ASP A 17 -16.23 21.11 16.53
N ARG A 18 -15.71 19.96 16.09
CA ARG A 18 -16.42 19.04 15.23
C ARG A 18 -17.03 17.92 16.07
N ASP A 19 -18.34 17.77 16.02
CA ASP A 19 -19.02 16.62 16.61
C ASP A 19 -19.00 15.47 15.58
N PRO A 20 -18.32 14.34 15.87
CA PRO A 20 -18.18 13.24 14.92
C PRO A 20 -19.49 12.51 14.63
N LEU A 21 -20.56 12.72 15.42
CA LEU A 21 -21.80 11.95 15.30
C LEU A 21 -22.97 12.67 14.62
N GLN A 22 -22.92 14.00 14.41
CA GLN A 22 -24.12 14.75 13.97
C GLN A 22 -23.98 15.74 12.81
N MET A 23 -22.84 15.83 12.10
CA MET A 23 -22.63 16.85 11.04
C MET A 23 -23.00 18.29 11.48
N LEU A 24 -22.88 18.60 12.77
CA LEU A 24 -23.13 19.92 13.34
C LEU A 24 -21.80 20.58 13.68
N TYR A 25 -21.66 21.85 13.30
CA TYR A 25 -20.50 22.67 13.68
C TYR A 25 -20.91 23.55 14.86
N LYS A 26 -20.17 23.46 15.97
CA LYS A 26 -20.30 24.41 17.08
C LYS A 26 -19.26 25.51 16.89
N LEU A 27 -19.74 26.72 16.64
CA LEU A 27 -18.89 27.90 16.61
C LEU A 27 -18.89 28.52 18.01
N ARG A 28 -17.70 28.62 18.63
CA ARG A 28 -17.51 29.40 19.85
C ARG A 28 -16.66 30.62 19.54
N VAL A 29 -17.26 31.80 19.71
CA VAL A 29 -16.57 33.08 19.60
C VAL A 29 -16.40 33.65 21.00
N ARG A 30 -15.14 33.81 21.43
CA ARG A 30 -14.82 34.35 22.75
C ARG A 30 -14.51 35.84 22.62
N MET A 31 -15.38 36.68 23.18
CA MET A 31 -15.17 38.13 23.28
C MET A 31 -14.89 38.53 24.74
N ARG A 32 -14.34 39.73 24.95
CA ARG A 32 -13.97 40.23 26.30
C ARG A 32 -15.15 40.28 27.29
N SER A 33 -16.38 40.35 26.79
CA SER A 33 -17.61 40.46 27.60
C SER A 33 -18.43 39.16 27.69
N GLY A 34 -17.97 38.04 27.12
CA GLY A 34 -18.69 36.77 27.20
C GLY A 34 -18.37 35.80 26.07
N VAL A 35 -18.87 34.56 26.21
CA VAL A 35 -18.80 33.52 25.17
C VAL A 35 -20.16 33.42 24.51
N ILE A 36 -20.22 33.63 23.19
CA ILE A 36 -21.41 33.34 22.40
C ILE A 36 -21.20 31.96 21.77
N THR A 37 -22.13 31.05 22.02
CA THR A 37 -22.15 29.71 21.40
C THR A 37 -23.35 29.64 20.47
N ALA A 38 -23.11 29.30 19.20
CA ALA A 38 -24.17 29.03 18.22
C ALA A 38 -24.02 27.61 17.69
N CYS A 39 -25.14 26.87 17.62
CA CYS A 39 -25.25 25.61 16.90
C CYS A 39 -25.87 25.88 15.52
N LEU A 40 -25.22 25.43 14.46
CA LEU A 40 -25.67 25.69 13.09
C LEU A 40 -25.79 24.38 12.29
N CYS A 41 -26.94 24.18 11.63
CA CYS A 41 -27.18 23.11 10.66
C CYS A 41 -26.56 23.47 9.29
N GLY A 42 -25.89 22.49 8.67
CA GLY A 42 -24.89 22.67 7.60
C GLY A 42 -25.35 23.12 6.21
N SER A 43 -26.54 23.68 6.01
CA SER A 43 -27.04 24.02 4.65
C SER A 43 -27.12 25.51 4.29
N LEU A 44 -26.76 26.45 5.19
CA LEU A 44 -27.05 27.89 4.98
C LEU A 44 -25.86 28.86 5.04
N LEU A 45 -24.60 28.39 5.07
CA LEU A 45 -23.44 29.31 5.21
C LEU A 45 -22.65 29.61 3.92
N LEU A 46 -22.89 28.93 2.80
CA LEU A 46 -22.09 29.14 1.58
C LEU A 46 -22.58 30.28 0.66
N SER A 47 -23.79 30.81 0.85
CA SER A 47 -24.36 31.81 -0.07
C SER A 47 -24.33 33.25 0.44
N ALA A 48 -23.99 33.51 1.70
CA ALA A 48 -24.15 34.85 2.31
C ALA A 48 -22.86 35.58 2.72
N LEU A 49 -21.67 34.97 2.59
CA LEU A 49 -20.41 35.58 3.05
C LEU A 49 -19.30 35.72 1.99
N VAL A 50 -19.57 35.39 0.71
CA VAL A 50 -18.57 35.51 -0.37
C VAL A 50 -19.14 36.30 -1.55
N GLN A 51 -19.35 37.60 -1.37
CA GLN A 51 -19.33 38.67 -2.40
C GLN A 51 -19.63 39.98 -1.66
N PRO A 52 -18.68 40.93 -1.51
CA PRO A 52 -17.90 41.50 -2.60
C PRO A 52 -16.45 41.88 -2.19
N CYS A 53 -15.45 41.10 -2.61
CA CYS A 53 -14.04 41.53 -2.66
C CYS A 53 -13.31 40.74 -3.74
N LEU A 54 -13.76 40.87 -5.00
CA LEU A 54 -12.97 40.46 -6.16
C LEU A 54 -11.98 41.58 -6.50
N GLY A 55 -10.90 41.64 -5.72
CA GLY A 55 -9.68 42.31 -6.11
C GLY A 55 -8.79 41.31 -6.86
N ARG A 56 -8.47 41.66 -8.11
CA ARG A 56 -7.52 40.99 -9.03
C ARG A 56 -6.48 40.11 -8.32
N PHE A 57 -6.65 38.80 -8.39
CA PHE A 57 -5.52 37.88 -8.33
C PHE A 57 -4.88 37.88 -9.71
N VAL A 58 -3.73 38.55 -9.78
CA VAL A 58 -2.78 38.45 -10.89
C VAL A 58 -2.19 37.06 -10.83
N ASP A 59 -2.28 36.34 -11.95
CA ASP A 59 -1.63 35.04 -12.18
C ASP A 59 -0.17 35.09 -11.76
N SER A 60 0.18 34.28 -10.75
CA SER A 60 1.57 34.01 -10.39
C SER A 60 2.24 33.20 -11.50
N GLU A 61 3.41 33.67 -11.91
CA GLU A 61 4.21 33.25 -13.05
C GLU A 61 4.34 31.72 -13.27
N PRO A 62 4.39 31.26 -14.53
CA PRO A 62 4.64 29.86 -14.84
C PRO A 62 6.08 29.47 -14.47
N PRO A 63 6.33 28.21 -14.09
CA PRO A 63 7.68 27.76 -13.78
C PRO A 63 8.60 27.93 -14.99
N ARG A 64 9.83 28.38 -14.69
CA ARG A 64 10.91 28.63 -15.64
C ARG A 64 11.15 27.41 -16.53
N ARG A 65 11.26 27.67 -17.85
CA ARG A 65 11.65 26.74 -18.92
C ARG A 65 12.75 25.77 -18.46
N MET A 66 12.37 24.50 -18.32
CA MET A 66 13.28 23.37 -18.53
C MET A 66 12.89 22.64 -19.82
N LEU A 67 13.87 22.58 -20.72
CA LEU A 67 14.10 21.57 -21.77
C LEU A 67 13.07 21.44 -22.91
N GLY A 68 13.60 21.11 -24.09
CA GLY A 68 12.95 21.26 -25.39
C GLY A 68 11.61 20.53 -25.51
N ARG A 69 10.72 21.14 -26.30
CA ARG A 69 9.50 20.49 -26.80
C ARG A 69 9.85 19.12 -27.37
N PRO A 70 9.22 18.03 -26.93
CA PRO A 70 9.20 16.82 -27.71
C PRO A 70 8.49 17.13 -29.02
N ASP A 71 9.13 16.69 -30.08
CA ASP A 71 8.68 16.65 -31.46
C ASP A 71 7.27 16.03 -31.57
N ASN A 72 6.59 16.29 -32.69
CA ASN A 72 5.29 15.72 -33.08
C ASN A 72 5.36 14.20 -33.30
N SER A 73 5.82 13.44 -32.30
CA SER A 73 5.80 11.99 -32.32
C SER A 73 4.34 11.56 -32.16
N SER A 74 3.78 10.96 -33.20
CA SER A 74 2.59 10.12 -33.13
C SER A 74 2.57 9.39 -31.80
N GLU A 75 1.58 9.66 -30.95
CA GLU A 75 1.43 8.95 -29.68
C GLU A 75 1.54 7.45 -29.97
N PHE A 76 2.52 6.81 -29.35
CA PHE A 76 2.68 5.37 -29.47
C PHE A 76 1.49 4.73 -28.76
N GLU A 77 0.46 4.39 -29.52
CA GLU A 77 -0.72 3.71 -29.01
C GLU A 77 -0.32 2.24 -28.76
N MET A 78 -0.09 1.91 -27.49
CA MET A 78 0.22 0.55 -27.10
C MET A 78 -1.07 -0.25 -26.96
N THR A 79 -1.20 -1.32 -27.73
CA THR A 79 -2.28 -2.29 -27.52
C THR A 79 -1.95 -3.19 -26.33
N PHE A 80 -2.75 -3.12 -25.26
CA PHE A 80 -2.65 -4.06 -24.15
C PHE A 80 -2.99 -5.47 -24.65
N THR A 81 -2.06 -6.41 -24.48
CA THR A 81 -2.23 -7.79 -24.96
C THR A 81 -2.30 -8.73 -23.74
N PRO A 82 -3.52 -9.04 -23.24
CA PRO A 82 -3.67 -9.94 -22.11
C PRO A 82 -3.27 -11.37 -22.49
N ARG A 83 -2.76 -12.14 -21.52
CA ARG A 83 -2.70 -13.60 -21.68
C ARG A 83 -4.12 -14.16 -21.64
N THR A 84 -4.33 -15.27 -22.33
CA THR A 84 -5.60 -16.01 -22.21
C THR A 84 -5.54 -16.87 -20.97
N TRP A 85 -6.38 -16.57 -20.00
CA TRP A 85 -6.47 -17.33 -18.75
C TRP A 85 -7.71 -18.22 -18.73
N ARG A 86 -7.47 -19.48 -18.36
CA ARG A 86 -8.48 -20.49 -18.07
C ARG A 86 -8.04 -21.14 -16.77
N VAL A 87 -8.75 -20.84 -15.69
CA VAL A 87 -8.30 -21.19 -14.34
C VAL A 87 -9.27 -22.12 -13.64
N ASP A 88 -8.71 -23.05 -12.88
CA ASP A 88 -9.43 -23.72 -11.81
C ASP A 88 -9.50 -22.74 -10.63
N PRO A 89 -10.67 -22.22 -10.25
CA PRO A 89 -10.75 -21.22 -9.20
C PRO A 89 -10.36 -21.76 -7.83
N ALA A 90 -10.39 -23.09 -7.62
CA ALA A 90 -10.05 -23.71 -6.36
C ALA A 90 -8.55 -23.62 -6.02
N SER A 91 -7.67 -23.48 -7.01
CA SER A 91 -6.21 -23.48 -6.77
C SER A 91 -5.36 -22.73 -7.80
N GLY A 92 -5.97 -22.28 -8.90
CA GLY A 92 -5.26 -21.66 -10.03
C GLY A 92 -5.45 -20.16 -10.15
N LEU A 93 -6.22 -19.53 -9.26
CA LEU A 93 -6.59 -18.12 -9.38
C LEU A 93 -5.52 -17.18 -8.81
N LEU A 94 -4.88 -17.55 -7.69
CA LEU A 94 -4.07 -16.64 -6.88
C LEU A 94 -2.76 -17.27 -6.43
N THR A 95 -1.66 -16.52 -6.57
CA THR A 95 -0.39 -16.76 -5.86
C THR A 95 -0.19 -15.68 -4.79
N LEU A 96 0.31 -16.04 -3.62
CA LEU A 96 0.68 -15.06 -2.59
C LEU A 96 2.18 -14.76 -2.71
N VAL A 97 2.55 -13.49 -2.81
CA VAL A 97 3.93 -13.04 -2.99
C VAL A 97 4.30 -12.09 -1.86
N GLN A 98 5.40 -12.38 -1.19
CA GLN A 98 5.84 -11.57 -0.06
C GLN A 98 7.35 -11.39 -0.05
N PRO A 99 7.83 -10.17 -0.36
CA PRO A 99 9.19 -9.79 -0.05
C PRO A 99 9.41 -9.79 1.47
N ILE A 100 10.42 -10.51 1.95
CA ILE A 100 10.84 -10.54 3.35
C ILE A 100 12.31 -10.13 3.41
N TYR A 101 12.65 -9.19 4.28
CA TYR A 101 14.02 -8.77 4.57
C TYR A 101 14.36 -9.21 6.00
N PRO A 102 14.86 -10.44 6.19
CA PRO A 102 14.98 -11.06 7.51
C PRO A 102 15.69 -10.20 8.55
N SER A 103 14.89 -9.59 9.43
CA SER A 103 15.33 -8.96 10.67
C SER A 103 14.51 -9.53 11.81
N ASP A 104 15.00 -9.43 13.06
CA ASP A 104 14.25 -9.92 14.22
C ASP A 104 12.84 -9.29 14.28
N PHE A 105 12.74 -8.00 13.91
CA PHE A 105 11.47 -7.29 13.82
C PHE A 105 10.57 -7.82 12.68
N GLU A 106 11.09 -7.94 11.46
CA GLU A 106 10.29 -8.35 10.30
C GLU A 106 9.85 -9.81 10.39
N LEU A 107 10.71 -10.69 10.89
CA LEU A 107 10.37 -12.10 11.14
C LEU A 107 9.33 -12.24 12.27
N GLY A 108 9.37 -11.36 13.27
CA GLY A 108 8.33 -11.32 14.31
C GLY A 108 6.96 -10.92 13.75
N GLN A 109 6.90 -9.90 12.89
CA GLN A 109 5.66 -9.51 12.21
C GLN A 109 5.15 -10.64 11.31
N PHE A 110 6.04 -11.21 10.50
CA PHE A 110 5.73 -12.33 9.63
C PHE A 110 5.23 -13.55 10.42
N HIS A 111 5.76 -13.81 11.61
CA HIS A 111 5.24 -14.87 12.48
C HIS A 111 3.80 -14.63 12.92
N ASN A 112 3.46 -13.40 13.32
CA ASN A 112 2.08 -13.04 13.68
C ASN A 112 1.13 -13.20 12.49
N GLN A 113 1.58 -12.81 11.30
CA GLN A 113 0.86 -13.04 10.05
C GLN A 113 0.63 -14.53 9.81
N LEU A 114 1.66 -15.37 9.88
CA LEU A 114 1.53 -16.82 9.64
C LEU A 114 0.60 -17.51 10.66
N ARG A 115 0.61 -17.08 11.93
CA ARG A 115 -0.29 -17.59 12.96
C ARG A 115 -1.75 -17.27 12.63
N THR A 116 -2.05 -16.02 12.35
CA THR A 116 -3.41 -15.61 11.96
C THR A 116 -3.84 -16.24 10.64
N MET A 117 -2.93 -16.36 9.67
CA MET A 117 -3.17 -17.05 8.40
C MET A 117 -3.55 -18.51 8.62
N SER A 118 -2.82 -19.25 9.46
CA SER A 118 -3.14 -20.65 9.76
C SER A 118 -4.51 -20.85 10.40
N HIS A 119 -5.03 -19.81 11.04
CA HIS A 119 -6.33 -19.82 11.71
C HIS A 119 -7.46 -19.39 10.76
N PHE A 120 -7.23 -18.33 9.97
CA PHE A 120 -8.27 -17.65 9.22
C PHE A 120 -8.21 -17.86 7.70
N PHE A 121 -7.13 -18.38 7.15
CA PHE A 121 -7.00 -18.50 5.70
C PHE A 121 -6.89 -19.95 5.25
N ASP A 122 -7.73 -20.33 4.28
CA ASP A 122 -7.58 -21.59 3.59
C ASP A 122 -6.40 -21.52 2.62
N SER A 123 -5.21 -21.87 3.11
CA SER A 123 -3.97 -21.90 2.34
C SER A 123 -4.00 -22.89 1.17
N THR A 124 -4.92 -23.86 1.16
CA THR A 124 -5.07 -24.82 0.07
C THR A 124 -5.77 -24.22 -1.15
N SER A 125 -6.42 -23.06 -0.97
CA SER A 125 -7.14 -22.35 -2.03
C SER A 125 -6.25 -21.47 -2.93
N VAL A 126 -4.97 -21.32 -2.58
CA VAL A 126 -3.98 -20.60 -3.41
C VAL A 126 -3.06 -21.58 -4.12
N LYS A 127 -2.49 -21.15 -5.25
CA LYS A 127 -1.57 -21.97 -6.03
C LYS A 127 -0.29 -22.28 -5.27
N GLU A 128 0.29 -21.23 -4.68
CA GLU A 128 1.53 -21.28 -3.93
C GLU A 128 1.72 -19.99 -3.12
N PHE A 129 2.64 -20.05 -2.17
CA PHE A 129 3.19 -18.90 -1.46
C PHE A 129 4.65 -18.71 -1.87
N VAL A 130 4.96 -17.56 -2.46
CA VAL A 130 6.30 -17.18 -2.89
C VAL A 130 6.88 -16.16 -1.91
N LEU A 131 7.97 -16.54 -1.24
CA LEU A 131 8.73 -15.64 -0.38
C LEU A 131 9.96 -15.15 -1.14
N VAL A 132 10.12 -13.83 -1.24
CA VAL A 132 11.27 -13.22 -1.93
C VAL A 132 12.20 -12.61 -0.90
N THR A 133 13.44 -13.06 -0.82
CA THR A 133 14.41 -12.61 0.21
C THR A 133 15.74 -12.24 -0.40
N PRO A 134 16.55 -11.35 0.22
CA PRO A 134 17.93 -11.15 -0.19
C PRO A 134 18.71 -12.46 -0.29
N SER A 135 19.45 -12.65 -1.40
CA SER A 135 20.25 -13.86 -1.63
C SER A 135 21.18 -14.22 -0.46
N ASP A 136 21.75 -13.21 0.19
CA ASP A 136 22.65 -13.36 1.34
C ASP A 136 21.92 -13.67 2.66
N GLN A 137 20.59 -13.55 2.69
CA GLN A 137 19.73 -13.80 3.85
C GLN A 137 18.82 -15.01 3.69
N LEU A 138 18.86 -15.71 2.54
CA LEU A 138 18.03 -16.89 2.27
C LEU A 138 18.09 -17.92 3.40
N ARG A 139 19.29 -18.26 3.88
CA ARG A 139 19.45 -19.23 4.99
C ARG A 139 18.79 -18.79 6.29
N ILE A 140 18.74 -17.49 6.57
CA ILE A 140 18.10 -16.97 7.79
C ILE A 140 16.60 -17.25 7.72
N LEU A 141 15.99 -16.99 6.57
CA LEU A 141 14.56 -17.26 6.33
C LEU A 141 14.27 -18.77 6.34
N GLU A 142 15.12 -19.59 5.70
CA GLU A 142 15.00 -21.05 5.70
C GLU A 142 14.98 -21.63 7.11
N THR A 143 15.96 -21.22 7.94
CA THR A 143 16.03 -21.64 9.35
C THR A 143 14.82 -21.17 10.13
N PHE A 144 14.36 -19.93 9.92
CA PHE A 144 13.13 -19.44 10.56
C PHE A 144 11.91 -20.32 10.20
N LEU A 145 11.71 -20.65 8.92
CA LEU A 145 10.60 -21.51 8.49
C LEU A 145 10.72 -22.93 9.04
N GLN A 146 11.92 -23.51 9.00
CA GLN A 146 12.15 -24.87 9.49
C GLN A 146 11.95 -24.99 11.00
N ASP A 147 12.55 -24.08 11.78
CA ASP A 147 12.57 -24.17 13.23
C ASP A 147 11.25 -23.74 13.87
N PHE A 148 10.60 -22.70 13.32
CA PHE A 148 9.41 -22.12 13.94
C PHE A 148 8.11 -22.61 13.32
N ILE A 149 8.07 -22.84 12.01
CA ILE A 149 6.80 -23.01 11.32
C ILE A 149 6.40 -24.48 11.23
N ILE A 150 7.32 -25.36 10.81
CA ILE A 150 7.02 -26.79 10.64
C ILE A 150 6.63 -27.45 11.98
N GLY A 151 7.19 -26.98 13.10
CA GLY A 151 6.85 -27.48 14.44
C GLY A 151 5.54 -26.97 15.01
N HIS A 152 5.07 -25.78 14.62
CA HIS A 152 3.96 -25.10 15.31
C HIS A 152 2.71 -24.88 14.44
N LEU A 153 2.84 -24.92 13.11
CA LEU A 153 1.78 -24.56 12.17
C LEU A 153 1.70 -25.59 11.02
N PRO A 154 1.27 -26.84 11.31
CA PRO A 154 1.37 -27.96 10.37
C PRO A 154 0.48 -27.83 9.12
N ASN A 155 -0.52 -26.94 9.13
CA ASN A 155 -1.45 -26.73 8.03
C ASN A 155 -1.03 -25.60 7.08
N LEU A 156 0.19 -25.09 7.23
CA LEU A 156 0.70 -24.06 6.33
C LEU A 156 1.13 -24.66 4.99
N PRO A 157 1.00 -23.88 3.90
CA PRO A 157 1.36 -24.34 2.58
C PRO A 157 2.88 -24.49 2.47
N VAL A 158 3.32 -25.24 1.47
CA VAL A 158 4.72 -25.24 1.09
C VAL A 158 5.08 -23.87 0.52
N PHE A 159 6.13 -23.27 1.08
CA PHE A 159 6.65 -22.00 0.60
C PHE A 159 7.66 -22.23 -0.53
N THR A 160 7.46 -21.56 -1.65
CA THR A 160 8.47 -21.38 -2.69
C THR A 160 9.36 -20.20 -2.27
N MET A 161 10.63 -20.46 -2.00
CA MET A 161 11.59 -19.40 -1.70
C MET A 161 12.34 -19.00 -2.98
N ILE A 162 12.39 -17.70 -3.22
CA ILE A 162 13.07 -17.10 -4.36
C ILE A 162 13.98 -16.00 -3.83
N THR A 163 15.16 -15.87 -4.40
CA THR A 163 16.05 -14.75 -4.07
C THR A 163 15.64 -13.49 -4.83
N ASP A 164 15.95 -12.33 -4.26
CA ASP A 164 15.77 -11.05 -4.96
C ASP A 164 16.56 -10.98 -6.28
N ASP A 165 17.69 -11.68 -6.39
CA ASP A 165 18.47 -11.81 -7.62
C ASP A 165 17.74 -12.59 -8.72
N GLU A 166 17.03 -13.65 -8.34
CA GLU A 166 16.20 -14.44 -9.27
C GLU A 166 14.94 -13.66 -9.69
N CYS A 167 14.35 -12.92 -8.75
CA CYS A 167 13.14 -12.15 -9.01
C CYS A 167 13.39 -10.87 -9.82
N ALA A 168 14.47 -10.15 -9.50
CA ALA A 168 14.75 -8.82 -10.03
C ALA A 168 16.27 -8.59 -10.10
N PRO A 169 16.98 -9.26 -11.03
CA PRO A 169 18.45 -9.20 -11.11
C PRO A 169 18.99 -7.78 -11.32
N ASP A 170 18.17 -6.91 -11.91
CA ASP A 170 18.47 -5.50 -12.14
C ASP A 170 18.60 -4.66 -10.87
N VAL A 171 18.06 -5.16 -9.76
CA VAL A 171 17.90 -4.40 -8.52
C VAL A 171 18.89 -4.84 -7.43
N ARG A 172 19.62 -5.94 -7.65
CA ARG A 172 20.58 -6.51 -6.68
C ARG A 172 21.53 -5.47 -6.11
N ASN A 173 22.25 -4.80 -7.02
CA ASN A 173 23.29 -3.82 -6.73
C ASN A 173 22.84 -2.43 -7.15
N ALA A 174 21.52 -2.18 -7.18
CA ALA A 174 20.99 -0.88 -7.52
C ALA A 174 21.45 0.15 -6.48
N THR A 175 22.14 1.19 -6.95
CA THR A 175 22.56 2.32 -6.14
C THR A 175 21.88 3.58 -6.61
N VAL A 176 21.70 4.51 -5.68
CA VAL A 176 21.28 5.88 -5.96
C VAL A 176 22.52 6.78 -5.97
N LYS A 177 22.61 7.60 -7.02
CA LYS A 177 23.72 8.52 -7.24
C LYS A 177 23.58 9.73 -6.34
N ASP A 178 24.11 9.59 -5.14
CA ASP A 178 24.35 10.71 -4.22
C ASP A 178 25.86 10.81 -3.91
N ASN A 179 26.67 11.23 -4.89
CA ASN A 179 28.13 11.42 -4.82
C ASN A 179 28.97 10.23 -4.25
N ARG A 180 28.34 9.13 -3.82
CA ARG A 180 28.88 8.02 -3.00
C ARG A 180 28.24 6.66 -3.30
N GLU A 181 27.41 6.55 -4.35
CA GLU A 181 26.71 5.33 -4.76
C GLU A 181 26.10 4.55 -3.56
N VAL A 182 25.02 5.09 -2.99
CA VAL A 182 24.35 4.50 -1.83
C VAL A 182 23.41 3.38 -2.29
N PRO A 183 23.45 2.17 -1.71
CA PRO A 183 22.47 1.12 -2.02
C PRO A 183 21.04 1.61 -1.80
N ILE A 184 20.10 1.22 -2.67
CA ILE A 184 18.69 1.56 -2.47
C ILE A 184 18.20 0.97 -1.13
N PRO A 185 17.32 1.68 -0.39
CA PRO A 185 16.73 1.16 0.83
C PRO A 185 15.96 -0.16 0.59
N GLY A 186 15.99 -1.06 1.57
CA GLY A 186 15.32 -2.37 1.46
C GLY A 186 13.83 -2.25 1.10
N TRP A 187 13.12 -1.31 1.71
CA TRP A 187 11.71 -1.07 1.40
C TRP A 187 11.47 -0.61 -0.05
N VAL A 188 12.39 0.16 -0.67
CA VAL A 188 12.31 0.50 -2.12
C VAL A 188 12.47 -0.76 -2.94
N LYS A 189 13.43 -1.60 -2.57
CA LYS A 189 13.68 -2.88 -3.25
C LYS A 189 12.46 -3.80 -3.15
N GLN A 190 11.78 -3.86 -2.00
CA GLN A 190 10.53 -4.60 -1.84
C GLN A 190 9.45 -4.16 -2.84
N GLN A 191 9.27 -2.84 -3.06
CA GLN A 191 8.30 -2.34 -4.05
C GLN A 191 8.62 -2.79 -5.48
N LEU A 192 9.91 -2.77 -5.85
CA LEU A 192 10.36 -3.25 -7.17
C LEU A 192 10.17 -4.76 -7.33
N LEU A 193 10.44 -5.53 -6.27
CA LEU A 193 10.25 -6.99 -6.27
C LEU A 193 8.77 -7.36 -6.45
N LYS A 194 7.84 -6.62 -5.82
CA LYS A 194 6.39 -6.82 -6.00
C LYS A 194 5.96 -6.68 -7.46
N LEU A 195 6.52 -5.72 -8.22
CA LEU A 195 6.22 -5.59 -9.64
C LEU A 195 6.92 -6.65 -10.48
N ALA A 196 8.20 -6.93 -10.18
CA ALA A 196 9.02 -7.89 -10.92
C ALA A 196 8.50 -9.33 -10.79
N ALA A 197 7.89 -9.67 -9.65
CA ALA A 197 7.32 -10.97 -9.37
C ALA A 197 6.33 -11.45 -10.44
N ALA A 198 5.66 -10.54 -11.16
CA ALA A 198 4.76 -10.90 -12.26
C ALA A 198 5.41 -11.79 -13.34
N GLY A 199 6.73 -11.67 -13.54
CA GLY A 199 7.49 -12.52 -14.46
C GLY A 199 7.63 -13.98 -14.03
N LEU A 200 7.37 -14.28 -12.76
CA LEU A 200 7.49 -15.61 -12.16
C LEU A 200 6.11 -16.28 -11.96
N MET A 201 5.02 -15.50 -12.00
CA MET A 201 3.69 -16.00 -11.65
C MET A 201 3.06 -16.83 -12.77
N GLN A 202 2.51 -17.98 -12.38
CA GLN A 202 1.74 -18.88 -13.25
C GLN A 202 0.22 -18.72 -13.11
N THR A 203 -0.21 -17.81 -12.23
CA THR A 203 -1.60 -17.48 -11.94
C THR A 203 -1.98 -16.14 -12.60
N PRO A 204 -3.27 -15.91 -12.89
CA PRO A 204 -3.75 -14.64 -13.45
C PRO A 204 -3.63 -13.49 -12.46
N TYR A 205 -3.63 -13.78 -11.16
CA TYR A 205 -3.49 -12.82 -10.09
C TYR A 205 -2.44 -13.26 -9.10
N TYR A 206 -1.74 -12.29 -8.53
CA TYR A 206 -0.93 -12.50 -7.34
C TYR A 206 -1.19 -11.40 -6.33
N MET A 207 -1.28 -11.76 -5.05
CA MET A 207 -1.42 -10.78 -3.97
C MET A 207 -0.06 -10.48 -3.38
N VAL A 208 0.23 -9.20 -3.23
CA VAL A 208 1.38 -8.70 -2.53
C VAL A 208 0.97 -8.28 -1.13
N MET A 209 1.76 -8.71 -0.14
CA MET A 209 1.54 -8.39 1.27
C MET A 209 2.84 -7.90 1.89
N ASP A 210 2.70 -7.05 2.92
CA ASP A 210 3.81 -6.72 3.81
C ASP A 210 3.73 -7.62 5.05
N SER A 211 4.82 -7.72 5.81
CA SER A 211 4.89 -8.59 6.99
C SER A 211 4.01 -8.11 8.15
N ASP A 212 3.63 -6.84 8.17
CA ASP A 212 2.79 -6.21 9.20
C ASP A 212 1.28 -6.36 8.96
N VAL A 213 0.88 -7.07 7.90
CA VAL A 213 -0.51 -7.45 7.60
C VAL A 213 -0.85 -8.77 8.29
N PHE A 214 -2.04 -8.91 8.86
CA PHE A 214 -2.50 -10.17 9.46
C PHE A 214 -3.97 -10.46 9.11
N PHE A 215 -4.34 -11.73 9.20
CA PHE A 215 -5.67 -12.22 8.81
C PHE A 215 -6.65 -12.10 9.97
N THR A 216 -7.89 -11.72 9.67
CA THR A 216 -8.90 -11.40 10.70
C THR A 216 -10.18 -12.21 10.58
N LYS A 217 -10.45 -12.79 9.40
CA LYS A 217 -11.70 -13.50 9.06
C LYS A 217 -11.42 -14.76 8.29
N HIS A 218 -12.22 -15.80 8.53
CA HIS A 218 -12.17 -17.01 7.72
C HIS A 218 -12.44 -16.67 6.25
N CYS A 219 -11.47 -16.95 5.38
CA CYS A 219 -11.62 -16.79 3.94
C CYS A 219 -10.72 -17.75 3.16
N LYS A 220 -11.08 -17.92 1.88
CA LYS A 220 -10.30 -18.58 0.84
C LYS A 220 -9.98 -17.59 -0.27
N ALA A 221 -9.10 -17.97 -1.20
CA ALA A 221 -8.69 -17.15 -2.32
C ALA A 221 -9.89 -16.58 -3.10
N GLU A 222 -10.90 -17.40 -3.42
CA GLU A 222 -12.09 -16.98 -4.16
C GLU A 222 -12.87 -15.83 -3.50
N ASP A 223 -12.84 -15.71 -2.16
CA ASP A 223 -13.56 -14.66 -1.42
C ASP A 223 -12.97 -13.27 -1.68
N LEU A 224 -11.72 -13.23 -2.14
CA LEU A 224 -10.99 -12.02 -2.55
C LEU A 224 -11.38 -11.56 -3.96
N PHE A 225 -12.34 -12.22 -4.60
CA PHE A 225 -12.80 -11.90 -5.94
C PHE A 225 -14.29 -11.59 -5.96
N LYS A 226 -14.68 -10.73 -6.90
CA LYS A 226 -16.05 -10.64 -7.35
C LYS A 226 -16.23 -11.64 -8.49
N VAL A 227 -17.19 -12.53 -8.31
CA VAL A 227 -17.56 -13.55 -9.29
C VAL A 227 -18.75 -13.06 -10.09
N SER A 228 -18.65 -13.14 -11.41
CA SER A 228 -19.73 -12.76 -12.34
C SER A 228 -19.83 -13.78 -13.48
N ALA A 229 -20.83 -13.65 -14.35
CA ALA A 229 -20.87 -14.46 -15.56
C ALA A 229 -19.68 -14.10 -16.46
N CYS A 230 -19.01 -15.11 -17.03
CA CYS A 230 -17.95 -14.88 -18.01
C CYS A 230 -18.57 -14.22 -19.26
N THR A 231 -18.28 -12.94 -19.43
CA THR A 231 -18.67 -12.13 -20.58
C THR A 231 -17.43 -11.42 -21.13
N ASN A 232 -17.58 -10.69 -22.23
CA ASN A 232 -16.47 -9.95 -22.84
C ASN A 232 -15.88 -8.85 -21.92
N SER A 233 -16.48 -8.55 -20.76
CA SER A 233 -15.99 -7.52 -19.85
C SER A 233 -14.92 -7.99 -18.87
N SER A 234 -14.70 -9.30 -18.68
CA SER A 234 -13.63 -9.81 -17.82
C SER A 234 -12.63 -10.63 -18.64
N LEU A 235 -11.35 -10.45 -18.32
CA LEU A 235 -10.26 -11.15 -19.03
C LEU A 235 -9.92 -12.51 -18.42
N ILE A 236 -10.42 -12.80 -17.22
CA ILE A 236 -10.13 -14.03 -16.48
C ILE A 236 -11.41 -14.82 -16.28
N CYS A 237 -11.52 -15.98 -16.94
CA CYS A 237 -12.64 -16.90 -16.75
C CYS A 237 -12.17 -18.27 -16.26
N ASP A 238 -13.09 -19.00 -15.65
CA ASP A 238 -12.85 -20.39 -15.28
C ASP A 238 -12.61 -21.29 -16.52
N LEU A 239 -12.18 -22.53 -16.26
CA LEU A 239 -11.96 -23.55 -17.30
C LEU A 239 -13.18 -23.80 -18.20
N HIS A 240 -14.38 -23.56 -17.68
CA HIS A 240 -15.64 -23.82 -18.39
C HIS A 240 -16.19 -22.57 -19.10
N GLY A 241 -15.54 -21.42 -18.98
CA GLY A 241 -16.04 -20.14 -19.48
C GLY A 241 -17.38 -19.73 -18.86
N LYS A 242 -17.67 -20.17 -17.63
CA LYS A 242 -18.95 -19.89 -16.96
C LYS A 242 -18.83 -18.68 -16.05
N PHE A 243 -17.79 -18.65 -15.22
CA PHE A 243 -17.56 -17.58 -14.26
C PHE A 243 -16.34 -16.74 -14.63
N ALA A 244 -16.44 -15.45 -14.36
CA ALA A 244 -15.38 -14.47 -14.47
C ALA A 244 -14.98 -13.93 -13.09
N TYR A 245 -13.72 -13.57 -12.94
CA TYR A 245 -13.13 -13.14 -11.68
C TYR A 245 -12.55 -11.73 -11.81
N GLN A 246 -12.90 -10.86 -10.88
CA GLN A 246 -12.30 -9.53 -10.72
C GLN A 246 -11.76 -9.44 -9.29
N ALA A 247 -10.48 -9.12 -9.12
CA ALA A 247 -9.86 -9.01 -7.82
C ALA A 247 -10.47 -7.84 -7.04
N ARG A 248 -10.76 -8.08 -5.76
CA ARG A 248 -11.14 -7.03 -4.83
C ARG A 248 -9.88 -6.34 -4.35
N ASN A 249 -9.85 -5.02 -4.46
CA ASN A 249 -8.78 -4.20 -3.92
C ASN A 249 -9.37 -3.03 -3.17
N ASP A 250 -8.68 -2.62 -2.10
CA ASP A 250 -9.01 -1.37 -1.42
C ASP A 250 -8.79 -0.19 -2.37
N GLU A 251 -9.88 0.54 -2.58
CA GLU A 251 -9.89 1.81 -3.28
C GLU A 251 -10.27 2.90 -2.28
N PHE A 252 -9.40 3.89 -2.13
CA PHE A 252 -9.61 4.99 -1.20
C PHE A 252 -9.83 6.29 -1.94
N PRO A 253 -10.69 7.18 -1.42
CA PRO A 253 -10.88 8.45 -2.07
C PRO A 253 -9.63 9.31 -1.99
N ILE A 254 -9.16 9.82 -3.14
CA ILE A 254 -7.90 10.57 -3.16
C ILE A 254 -8.06 11.92 -2.43
N TRP A 255 -9.27 12.49 -2.36
CA TRP A 255 -9.49 13.73 -1.61
C TRP A 255 -9.22 13.60 -0.11
N SER A 256 -9.46 12.42 0.49
CA SER A 256 -9.22 12.17 1.92
C SER A 256 -7.77 11.80 2.22
N ARG A 257 -6.93 11.66 1.19
CA ARG A 257 -5.51 11.37 1.36
C ARG A 257 -4.72 12.61 1.80
N ASN A 258 -3.66 12.36 2.57
CA ASN A 258 -2.68 13.37 2.95
C ASN A 258 -1.99 13.99 1.70
N GLY A 259 -1.25 15.08 1.89
CA GLY A 259 -0.53 15.74 0.79
C GLY A 259 0.41 14.79 0.05
N ASP A 260 1.07 13.89 0.79
CA ASP A 260 2.11 13.00 0.29
C ASP A 260 1.60 12.01 -0.77
N GLN A 261 0.46 11.36 -0.55
CA GLN A 261 -0.05 10.38 -1.51
C GLN A 261 -0.51 11.02 -2.82
N LYS A 262 -1.09 12.23 -2.78
CA LYS A 262 -1.41 12.99 -4.00
C LYS A 262 -0.13 13.30 -4.78
N GLU A 263 0.94 13.63 -4.07
CA GLU A 263 2.22 13.91 -4.68
C GLU A 263 2.85 12.67 -5.29
N TRP A 264 2.82 11.53 -4.61
CA TRP A 264 3.29 10.26 -5.18
C TRP A 264 2.54 9.89 -6.46
N MET A 265 1.23 10.11 -6.53
CA MET A 265 0.47 9.83 -7.76
C MET A 265 0.89 10.76 -8.90
N ARG A 266 1.03 12.07 -8.64
CA ARG A 266 1.50 13.04 -9.65
C ARG A 266 2.90 12.71 -10.12
N ALA A 267 3.81 12.44 -9.18
CA ALA A 267 5.18 12.09 -9.47
C ALA A 267 5.24 10.79 -10.27
N THR A 268 4.40 9.80 -9.98
CA THR A 268 4.35 8.54 -10.73
C THR A 268 3.89 8.77 -12.16
N ALA A 269 2.82 9.55 -12.34
CA ALA A 269 2.33 9.92 -13.68
C ALA A 269 3.41 10.69 -14.47
N ALA A 270 4.16 11.58 -13.79
CA ALA A 270 5.27 12.32 -14.38
C ALA A 270 6.44 11.39 -14.77
N THR A 271 6.82 10.44 -13.91
CA THR A 271 7.84 9.41 -14.20
C THR A 271 7.46 8.62 -15.45
N LEU A 272 6.20 8.21 -15.58
CA LEU A 272 5.70 7.50 -16.74
C LEU A 272 5.34 8.45 -17.92
N LYS A 273 5.48 9.77 -17.79
CA LYS A 273 5.04 10.74 -18.82
C LYS A 273 3.63 10.42 -19.35
N LEU A 274 2.74 9.97 -18.47
CA LEU A 274 1.37 9.60 -18.82
C LEU A 274 0.44 10.76 -18.51
N HIS A 275 -0.30 11.19 -19.52
CA HIS A 275 -1.46 12.04 -19.33
C HIS A 275 -2.65 11.16 -18.97
N VAL A 276 -2.70 10.72 -17.72
CA VAL A 276 -3.91 10.06 -17.20
C VAL A 276 -4.87 11.17 -16.78
N PRO A 277 -6.10 11.23 -17.33
CA PRO A 277 -7.17 12.01 -16.72
C PRO A 277 -7.49 11.34 -15.39
N LEU A 278 -6.69 11.65 -14.38
CA LEU A 278 -6.78 11.03 -13.07
C LEU A 278 -8.17 11.34 -12.53
N ASP A 279 -8.99 10.30 -12.45
CA ASP A 279 -10.20 10.36 -11.67
C ASP A 279 -9.77 10.45 -10.20
N TRP A 280 -9.57 11.68 -9.73
CA TRP A 280 -9.14 11.99 -8.36
C TRP A 280 -10.16 11.56 -7.29
N ARG A 281 -11.17 10.77 -7.67
CA ARG A 281 -12.16 10.27 -6.75
C ARG A 281 -11.69 9.03 -6.01
N ILE A 282 -10.92 8.13 -6.61
CA ILE A 282 -10.47 6.87 -5.99
C ILE A 282 -9.09 6.45 -6.50
N ALA A 283 -8.27 5.82 -5.65
CA ALA A 283 -7.02 5.18 -6.04
C ALA A 283 -6.79 3.89 -5.26
N MET A 284 -6.10 2.95 -5.90
CA MET A 284 -5.58 1.76 -5.25
C MET A 284 -4.77 2.12 -4.00
N GLY A 285 -5.04 1.36 -2.95
CA GLY A 285 -4.60 1.63 -1.60
C GLY A 285 -3.20 1.18 -1.25
N VAL A 286 -3.13 0.77 -0.01
CA VAL A 286 -1.99 0.22 0.72
C VAL A 286 -2.12 -1.30 0.77
N THR A 287 -1.06 -2.00 1.17
CA THR A 287 -1.06 -3.44 1.40
C THR A 287 -2.25 -3.91 2.27
N PRO A 288 -2.78 -5.13 2.07
CA PRO A 288 -2.49 -6.04 0.96
C PRO A 288 -3.15 -5.60 -0.34
N GLN A 289 -2.58 -6.01 -1.47
CA GLN A 289 -3.09 -5.66 -2.80
C GLN A 289 -2.96 -6.82 -3.77
N ILE A 290 -3.94 -7.00 -4.65
CA ILE A 290 -3.97 -8.06 -5.66
C ILE A 290 -3.65 -7.46 -7.03
N PHE A 291 -2.56 -7.91 -7.62
CA PHE A 291 -2.13 -7.53 -8.95
C PHE A 291 -2.58 -8.58 -9.96
N ALA A 292 -3.23 -8.13 -11.04
CA ALA A 292 -3.36 -8.94 -12.24
C ALA A 292 -2.00 -9.07 -12.93
N THR A 293 -1.53 -10.29 -13.14
CA THR A 293 -0.16 -10.59 -13.57
C THR A 293 0.20 -9.93 -14.91
N ASP A 294 -0.76 -9.75 -15.80
CA ASP A 294 -0.51 -9.15 -17.11
C ASP A 294 -0.22 -7.64 -17.04
N VAL A 295 -0.70 -6.95 -16.00
CA VAL A 295 -0.54 -5.49 -15.90
C VAL A 295 0.94 -5.10 -15.66
N PRO A 296 1.68 -5.65 -14.68
CA PRO A 296 3.10 -5.33 -14.51
C PRO A 296 3.96 -5.82 -15.67
N LEU A 297 3.59 -6.95 -16.29
CA LEU A 297 4.28 -7.42 -17.50
C LEU A 297 4.14 -6.42 -18.65
N GLN A 298 2.92 -5.94 -18.92
CA GLN A 298 2.71 -4.94 -19.96
C GLN A 298 3.31 -3.57 -19.59
N LEU A 299 3.32 -3.20 -18.31
CA LEU A 299 4.01 -2.01 -17.81
C LEU A 299 5.51 -2.08 -18.13
N SER A 300 6.15 -3.23 -17.89
CA SER A 300 7.57 -3.42 -18.18
C SER A 300 7.89 -3.20 -19.66
N ILE A 301 7.09 -3.78 -20.56
CA ILE A 301 7.23 -3.65 -22.02
C ILE A 301 6.96 -2.20 -22.44
N TRP A 302 5.97 -1.55 -21.82
CA TRP A 302 5.64 -0.15 -22.09
C TRP A 302 6.82 0.76 -21.73
N ILE A 303 7.41 0.60 -20.53
CA ILE A 303 8.60 1.37 -20.11
C ILE A 303 9.74 1.16 -21.10
N GLN A 304 10.06 -0.09 -21.43
CA GLN A 304 11.14 -0.41 -22.37
C GLN A 304 10.96 0.27 -23.72
N ARG A 305 9.75 0.22 -24.30
CA ARG A 305 9.45 0.82 -25.60
C ARG A 305 9.39 2.34 -25.55
N ARG A 306 8.68 2.90 -24.57
CA ARG A 306 8.45 4.34 -24.43
C ARG A 306 9.74 5.11 -24.19
N PHE A 307 10.61 4.57 -23.35
CA PHE A 307 11.86 5.21 -22.94
C PHE A 307 13.09 4.65 -23.64
N ARG A 308 12.93 3.64 -24.51
CA ARG A 308 14.01 2.97 -25.25
C ARG A 308 15.10 2.43 -24.32
N VAL A 309 14.66 1.86 -23.19
CA VAL A 309 15.52 1.21 -22.19
C VAL A 309 15.40 -0.31 -22.30
N THR A 310 16.46 -1.05 -22.01
CA THR A 310 16.43 -2.52 -21.98
C THR A 310 16.02 -3.05 -20.61
N ARG A 311 16.35 -2.32 -19.54
CA ARG A 311 16.14 -2.71 -18.14
C ARG A 311 15.13 -1.76 -17.48
N TRP A 312 13.86 -2.14 -17.46
CA TRP A 312 12.79 -1.26 -16.98
C TRP A 312 12.85 -0.98 -15.48
N LEU A 313 13.33 -1.94 -14.67
CA LEU A 313 13.56 -1.75 -13.24
C LEU A 313 14.67 -0.72 -12.99
N GLN A 314 15.74 -0.79 -13.79
CA GLN A 314 16.83 0.19 -13.73
C GLN A 314 16.33 1.60 -14.05
N PHE A 315 15.41 1.76 -15.02
CA PHE A 315 14.77 3.05 -15.29
C PHE A 315 14.01 3.59 -14.05
N LEU A 316 13.27 2.73 -13.34
CA LEU A 316 12.57 3.14 -12.11
C LEU A 316 13.55 3.53 -11.00
N VAL A 317 14.66 2.81 -10.86
CA VAL A 317 15.75 3.16 -9.94
C VAL A 317 16.37 4.51 -10.32
N GLU A 318 16.59 4.77 -11.60
CA GLU A 318 17.13 6.04 -12.08
C GLU A 318 16.19 7.22 -11.81
N ALA A 319 14.88 7.02 -11.92
CA ALA A 319 13.90 8.05 -11.54
C ALA A 319 14.01 8.43 -10.05
N LEU A 320 14.42 7.51 -9.16
CA LEU A 320 14.69 7.84 -7.76
C LEU A 320 15.84 8.83 -7.62
N ASN A 321 16.88 8.72 -8.45
CA ASN A 321 18.03 9.62 -8.42
C ASN A 321 17.64 11.08 -8.72
N GLU A 322 16.69 11.26 -9.64
CA GLU A 322 16.22 12.59 -10.01
C GLU A 322 15.40 13.27 -8.90
N SER A 323 14.83 12.47 -7.99
CA SER A 323 13.95 12.93 -6.90
C SER A 323 14.66 13.03 -5.55
N PHE A 324 15.85 12.43 -5.41
CA PHE A 324 16.62 12.48 -4.17
C PHE A 324 17.33 13.82 -4.01
N THR A 325 17.14 14.49 -2.87
CA THR A 325 17.98 15.62 -2.45
C THR A 325 18.44 15.43 -1.01
N GLU A 326 19.72 15.71 -0.72
CA GLU A 326 20.28 15.61 0.65
C GLU A 326 19.44 16.38 1.68
N ALA A 327 18.80 17.48 1.26
CA ALA A 327 18.02 18.37 2.12
C ALA A 327 16.64 17.83 2.51
N ASN A 328 16.00 17.02 1.66
CA ASN A 328 14.61 16.57 1.87
C ASN A 328 14.48 15.06 2.11
N GLY A 329 15.60 14.31 2.06
CA GLY A 329 15.60 12.87 2.18
C GLY A 329 14.98 12.17 0.97
N TRP A 330 14.56 10.92 1.17
CA TRP A 330 13.95 10.10 0.13
C TRP A 330 12.52 10.58 -0.17
N GLN A 331 12.36 11.40 -1.21
CA GLN A 331 11.06 11.60 -1.84
C GLN A 331 10.89 10.58 -2.94
N LEU A 332 9.93 9.67 -2.76
CA LEU A 332 9.59 8.70 -3.79
C LEU A 332 8.88 9.38 -4.95
N PRO A 333 9.42 9.29 -6.18
CA PRO A 333 8.67 9.66 -7.35
C PRO A 333 7.54 8.68 -7.64
N TRP A 334 7.62 7.45 -7.12
CA TRP A 334 6.63 6.42 -7.39
C TRP A 334 6.49 5.42 -6.25
N THR A 335 5.34 4.74 -6.24
CA THR A 335 5.14 3.50 -5.48
C THR A 335 4.70 2.40 -6.44
N GLU A 336 4.88 1.14 -6.05
CA GLU A 336 4.42 -0.01 -6.83
C GLU A 336 2.92 0.04 -7.12
N TYR A 337 2.11 0.44 -6.12
CA TYR A 337 0.66 0.53 -6.26
C TYR A 337 0.26 1.64 -7.24
N ASN A 338 0.93 2.79 -7.19
CA ASN A 338 0.68 3.89 -8.12
C ASN A 338 1.12 3.54 -9.55
N LEU A 339 2.28 2.89 -9.71
CA LEU A 339 2.78 2.44 -11.01
C LEU A 339 1.79 1.47 -11.65
N TYR A 340 1.32 0.49 -10.88
CA TYR A 340 0.32 -0.47 -11.28
C TYR A 340 -1.00 0.21 -11.70
N TRP A 341 -1.57 1.01 -10.79
CA TRP A 341 -2.90 1.59 -10.94
C TRP A 341 -2.96 2.60 -12.09
N ILE A 342 -2.00 3.52 -12.16
CA ILE A 342 -1.93 4.55 -13.22
C ILE A 342 -1.80 3.88 -14.59
N PHE A 343 -0.96 2.85 -14.70
CA PHE A 343 -0.80 2.14 -15.97
C PHE A 343 -2.05 1.36 -16.37
N ALA A 344 -2.69 0.64 -15.43
CA ALA A 344 -3.92 -0.10 -15.69
C ALA A 344 -5.06 0.81 -16.17
N HIS A 345 -5.19 2.01 -15.60
CA HIS A 345 -6.15 3.01 -16.07
C HIS A 345 -5.75 3.62 -17.42
N HIS A 346 -4.47 3.92 -17.63
CA HIS A 346 -4.00 4.46 -18.90
C HIS A 346 -4.33 3.54 -20.09
N VAL A 347 -4.18 2.22 -19.91
CA VAL A 347 -4.49 1.23 -20.95
C VAL A 347 -5.92 0.71 -20.91
N GLY A 348 -6.77 1.26 -20.01
CA GLY A 348 -8.20 0.98 -19.97
C GLY A 348 -8.60 -0.41 -19.50
N VAL A 349 -7.78 -1.08 -18.67
CA VAL A 349 -8.02 -2.48 -18.24
C VAL A 349 -8.35 -2.66 -16.76
N TRP A 350 -8.40 -1.58 -15.98
CA TRP A 350 -8.69 -1.66 -14.53
C TRP A 350 -9.99 -2.43 -14.27
N ASP A 351 -11.09 -2.01 -14.89
CA ASP A 351 -12.41 -2.61 -14.69
C ASP A 351 -12.50 -4.04 -15.25
N ASN A 352 -11.57 -4.49 -16.10
CA ASN A 352 -11.55 -5.86 -16.57
C ASN A 352 -10.99 -6.83 -15.52
N TYR A 353 -10.11 -6.34 -14.66
CA TYR A 353 -9.37 -7.15 -13.69
C TYR A 353 -9.79 -6.92 -12.24
N HIS A 354 -10.35 -5.75 -11.91
CA HIS A 354 -10.52 -5.30 -10.54
C HIS A 354 -11.93 -4.81 -10.24
N THR A 355 -12.24 -4.77 -8.94
CA THR A 355 -13.40 -4.10 -8.39
C THR A 355 -13.01 -3.42 -7.08
N GLY A 356 -13.47 -2.18 -6.87
CA GLY A 356 -13.32 -1.49 -5.60
C GLY A 356 -14.14 -2.15 -4.51
N THR A 357 -13.49 -2.86 -3.60
CA THR A 357 -14.14 -3.48 -2.45
C THR A 357 -13.11 -3.63 -1.34
N PRO A 358 -13.42 -3.23 -0.10
CA PRO A 358 -12.46 -3.31 0.98
C PRO A 358 -11.92 -4.72 1.18
N VAL A 359 -10.60 -4.86 1.24
CA VAL A 359 -9.92 -6.09 1.67
C VAL A 359 -9.20 -5.86 2.98
N LEU A 360 -8.74 -4.63 3.24
CA LEU A 360 -8.28 -4.18 4.54
C LEU A 360 -9.44 -3.64 5.38
N GLN A 361 -9.45 -3.95 6.67
CA GLN A 361 -10.41 -3.40 7.61
C GLN A 361 -10.20 -1.89 7.80
N GLY A 362 -11.30 -1.14 7.91
CA GLY A 362 -11.25 0.32 8.04
C GLY A 362 -10.63 0.83 9.36
N ASN A 363 -10.49 -0.05 10.35
CA ASN A 363 -9.86 0.20 11.65
C ASN A 363 -8.42 -0.35 11.75
N ALA A 364 -7.77 -0.62 10.62
CA ALA A 364 -6.34 -0.88 10.60
C ALA A 364 -5.54 0.20 11.36
N ILE A 365 -4.43 -0.20 11.98
CA ILE A 365 -3.68 0.64 12.92
C ILE A 365 -2.50 1.32 12.21
N TRP A 366 -2.60 2.64 12.07
CA TRP A 366 -1.65 3.50 11.36
C TRP A 366 -0.82 4.39 12.28
N THR A 367 -1.21 4.52 13.55
CA THR A 367 -0.59 5.45 14.51
C THR A 367 -0.49 4.82 15.90
N ALA A 368 0.45 5.30 16.70
CA ALA A 368 0.67 4.81 18.07
C ALA A 368 -0.58 5.03 18.93
N ASP A 369 -1.24 6.20 18.80
CA ASP A 369 -2.48 6.51 19.52
C ASP A 369 -3.59 5.50 19.19
N GLN A 370 -3.75 5.14 17.90
CA GLN A 370 -4.69 4.09 17.50
C GLN A 370 -4.32 2.74 18.13
N PHE A 371 -3.04 2.39 18.21
CA PHE A 371 -2.60 1.14 18.82
C PHE A 371 -2.88 1.09 20.32
N ASP A 372 -2.67 2.19 21.02
CA ASP A 372 -2.88 2.30 22.46
C ASP A 372 -4.36 2.15 22.83
N GLU A 373 -5.24 2.76 22.03
CA GLU A 373 -6.71 2.70 22.19
C GLU A 373 -7.33 1.41 21.63
N TRP A 374 -6.57 0.60 20.88
CA TRP A 374 -7.08 -0.57 20.17
C TRP A 374 -7.58 -1.67 21.12
N ASP A 375 -8.90 -1.90 21.09
CA ASP A 375 -9.55 -3.09 21.65
C ASP A 375 -9.61 -4.15 20.55
N VAL A 376 -8.48 -4.84 20.37
CA VAL A 376 -8.26 -5.84 19.32
C VAL A 376 -9.36 -6.89 19.19
N CYS A 377 -9.91 -7.40 20.30
CA CYS A 377 -10.95 -8.43 20.20
C CYS A 377 -12.21 -7.82 19.60
N LYS A 378 -12.67 -6.71 20.17
CA LYS A 378 -13.90 -6.03 19.74
C LYS A 378 -13.78 -5.43 18.34
N ASP A 379 -12.72 -4.68 18.11
CA ASP A 379 -12.57 -3.84 16.92
C ASP A 379 -12.18 -4.68 15.70
N THR A 380 -11.37 -5.73 15.88
CA THR A 380 -10.78 -6.48 14.76
C THR A 380 -11.35 -7.89 14.56
N PHE A 381 -11.63 -8.64 15.63
CA PHE A 381 -12.04 -10.05 15.55
C PHE A 381 -13.52 -10.32 15.84
N GLU A 382 -14.21 -9.45 16.60
CA GLU A 382 -15.66 -9.55 16.87
C GLU A 382 -16.50 -8.74 15.85
N SER A 383 -15.90 -7.68 15.28
CA SER A 383 -16.44 -6.94 14.13
C SER A 383 -16.66 -7.81 12.88
N ASN A 384 -16.14 -9.05 12.90
CA ASN A 384 -16.42 -10.14 11.96
C ASN A 384 -17.91 -10.40 11.68
N THR A 385 -18.83 -9.83 12.46
CA THR A 385 -20.27 -9.85 12.23
C THR A 385 -20.79 -8.81 11.24
N ILE A 386 -19.99 -7.82 10.84
CA ILE A 386 -20.39 -6.76 9.89
C ILE A 386 -20.08 -7.23 8.45
N PRO A 387 -21.10 -7.48 7.61
CA PRO A 387 -20.89 -7.85 6.22
C PRO A 387 -20.18 -6.73 5.45
N GLY A 388 -19.16 -7.08 4.66
CA GLY A 388 -18.47 -6.14 3.77
C GLY A 388 -17.23 -5.46 4.35
N GLU A 389 -16.84 -5.79 5.57
CA GLU A 389 -15.52 -5.44 6.10
C GLU A 389 -14.41 -6.31 5.51
N GLY A 390 -13.19 -5.77 5.45
CA GLY A 390 -12.01 -6.46 4.94
C GLY A 390 -11.64 -7.75 5.68
N PHE A 391 -10.86 -8.60 5.01
CA PHE A 391 -10.32 -9.86 5.53
C PHE A 391 -9.00 -9.69 6.29
N PHE A 392 -8.35 -8.54 6.08
CA PHE A 392 -7.03 -8.25 6.61
C PHE A 392 -7.07 -7.04 7.52
N SER A 393 -6.16 -6.98 8.48
CA SER A 393 -5.83 -5.76 9.21
C SER A 393 -4.31 -5.62 9.29
N LEU A 394 -3.82 -4.49 9.76
CA LEU A 394 -2.38 -4.26 9.92
C LEU A 394 -2.07 -3.40 11.14
N VAL A 395 -0.86 -3.56 11.65
CA VAL A 395 -0.24 -2.63 12.62
C VAL A 395 1.01 -2.08 11.97
N GLN A 396 0.94 -0.84 11.48
CA GLN A 396 1.97 -0.25 10.62
C GLN A 396 3.39 -0.38 11.21
N SER A 397 4.26 -1.07 10.47
CA SER A 397 5.66 -1.32 10.83
C SER A 397 6.49 -0.05 11.08
N ARG A 398 6.11 1.09 10.50
CA ARG A 398 6.75 2.40 10.76
C ARG A 398 6.71 2.80 12.24
N MET A 399 5.74 2.31 13.01
CA MET A 399 5.65 2.59 14.44
C MET A 399 6.69 1.84 15.28
N GLN A 400 7.35 0.81 14.70
CA GLN A 400 8.38 0.01 15.37
C GLN A 400 7.92 -0.62 16.70
N ILE A 401 6.62 -0.97 16.78
CA ILE A 401 6.06 -1.70 17.92
C ILE A 401 6.55 -3.15 17.86
N ASP A 402 7.13 -3.63 18.96
CA ASP A 402 7.63 -5.00 19.05
C ASP A 402 6.53 -6.00 18.66
N PRO A 403 6.78 -6.90 17.69
CA PRO A 403 5.80 -7.89 17.27
C PRO A 403 5.25 -8.77 18.40
N ALA A 404 6.04 -9.00 19.47
CA ALA A 404 5.58 -9.73 20.64
C ALA A 404 4.45 -8.98 21.38
N ILE A 405 4.53 -7.65 21.48
CA ILE A 405 3.49 -6.82 22.11
C ILE A 405 2.20 -6.86 21.28
N ILE A 406 2.33 -6.80 19.95
CA ILE A 406 1.19 -6.95 19.03
C ILE A 406 0.53 -8.32 19.22
N TRP A 407 1.33 -9.38 19.32
CA TRP A 407 0.82 -10.72 19.55
C TRP A 407 0.13 -10.90 20.90
N GLU A 408 0.69 -10.32 21.97
CA GLU A 408 0.07 -10.35 23.31
C GLU A 408 -1.34 -9.75 23.30
N LYS A 409 -1.59 -8.73 22.45
CA LYS A 409 -2.92 -8.20 22.19
C LYS A 409 -3.79 -9.16 21.38
N ILE A 410 -3.29 -9.72 20.27
CA ILE A 410 -4.08 -10.57 19.34
C ILE A 410 -4.45 -11.94 19.94
N ALA A 411 -3.51 -12.63 20.60
CA ALA A 411 -3.63 -14.04 20.96
C ALA A 411 -4.88 -14.41 21.78
N PRO A 412 -5.31 -13.60 22.78
CA PRO A 412 -6.53 -13.89 23.55
C PRO A 412 -7.81 -13.91 22.71
N CYS A 413 -7.87 -13.14 21.62
CA CYS A 413 -9.10 -12.98 20.83
C CYS A 413 -9.39 -14.16 19.91
N ILE A 414 -8.35 -14.89 19.49
CA ILE A 414 -8.46 -15.97 18.51
C ILE A 414 -8.42 -17.36 19.18
N GLY A 415 -8.54 -17.40 20.52
CA GLY A 415 -8.52 -18.63 21.30
C GLY A 415 -7.20 -19.40 21.19
N TRP A 416 -6.10 -18.72 20.85
CA TRP A 416 -4.84 -19.38 20.58
C TRP A 416 -4.08 -19.67 21.89
N SER A 417 -4.17 -20.91 22.35
CA SER A 417 -3.30 -21.41 23.43
C SER A 417 -1.95 -21.83 22.85
N LEU A 418 -0.94 -20.97 22.92
CA LEU A 418 0.44 -21.37 22.65
C LEU A 418 0.95 -22.34 23.73
N PRO A 419 1.81 -23.32 23.38
CA PRO A 419 2.79 -23.85 24.31
C PRO A 419 3.63 -22.67 24.84
N SER A 420 3.88 -22.62 26.15
CA SER A 420 4.33 -21.43 26.90
C SER A 420 5.73 -20.85 26.60
N GLU A 421 6.27 -21.01 25.39
CA GLU A 421 7.61 -20.52 25.05
C GLU A 421 7.57 -19.18 24.31
N LYS A 422 8.29 -18.19 24.86
CA LYS A 422 8.61 -16.96 24.13
C LYS A 422 9.60 -17.33 23.01
N PRO A 423 9.28 -17.08 21.74
CA PRO A 423 10.25 -17.28 20.67
C PRO A 423 11.41 -16.29 20.88
N THR A 424 12.57 -16.78 21.31
CA THR A 424 13.78 -15.96 21.33
C THR A 424 14.35 -15.95 19.91
N TYR A 425 14.01 -14.91 19.15
CA TYR A 425 14.65 -14.59 17.86
C TYR A 425 16.06 -14.07 18.08
N THR A 426 16.90 -14.80 18.81
CA THR A 426 18.31 -14.42 18.94
C THR A 426 19.09 -15.09 17.84
N SER A 427 19.13 -14.44 16.66
CA SER A 427 20.11 -14.81 15.65
C SER A 427 21.50 -14.81 16.29
N ALA A 428 22.37 -15.74 15.89
CA ALA A 428 23.77 -15.75 16.33
C ALA A 428 24.48 -14.40 16.01
N ALA A 429 23.98 -13.67 15.00
CA ALA A 429 24.39 -12.31 14.66
C ALA A 429 23.99 -11.27 15.73
N SER A 430 22.78 -11.34 16.28
CA SER A 430 22.30 -10.46 17.37
C SER A 430 23.10 -10.66 18.67
N ARG A 431 23.48 -11.92 18.97
CA ARG A 431 24.40 -12.22 20.10
C ARG A 431 25.81 -11.65 19.87
N ARG A 432 26.29 -11.63 18.62
CA ARG A 432 27.62 -11.08 18.26
C ARG A 432 27.63 -9.54 18.33
N ALA A 433 26.55 -8.87 17.94
CA ALA A 433 26.39 -7.42 18.06
C ALA A 433 26.28 -6.97 19.52
N GLN A 434 25.58 -7.72 20.38
CA GLN A 434 25.56 -7.44 21.83
C GLN A 434 26.92 -7.70 22.51
N ARG A 435 27.73 -8.65 22.00
CA ARG A 435 29.10 -8.89 22.47
C ARG A 435 30.13 -7.85 22.03
N LEU A 436 29.82 -7.06 20.98
CA LEU A 436 30.66 -5.95 20.52
C LEU A 436 30.28 -4.61 21.18
N LYS A 437 29.12 -4.56 21.86
CA LYS A 437 28.67 -3.42 22.68
C LYS A 437 29.04 -3.56 24.17
N ARG A 438 29.54 -4.72 24.58
CA ARG A 438 30.14 -4.97 25.90
C ARG A 438 31.64 -5.07 25.74
#